data_AF-A0A957PIW9-F1
#
_entry.id   AF-A0A957PIW9-F1
#
_cell.length_a   1.000
_cell.length_b   1.000
_cell.length_c   1.000
_cell.angle_alpha   90.00
_cell.angle_beta   90.00
_cell.angle_gamma   90.00
#
_symmetry.space_group_name_H-M   'P 1'
#
loop_
_entity.id
_entity.type
_entity.pdbx_description
1 polymer ?
#
loop_
_entity_poly.entity_id
_entity_poly.type
_entity_poly.pdbx_seq_one_letter_code
_entity_poly.pdbx_strand_id
1 'polypeptide(L)'
;MNRIMLMIRRSLLMLMLTLLMTACALPAENEAIVTQPIYAERADDEPIPVAIAVGAPHAPVYLNFDLAQALGYFAEEGLDVDLQYFEGGSDAVAALESGSVDFSGNSMDHVLTAQMKGQELRMLMNFLDHPCATLLVRSALADEIQSPADLRGRTVGVSRLGSATHILTVFVADQAGVSASDFSVAEVGVGDMPDALHAGTIDAAMGVAPYSTRLIDAGEATMLVDLCQPAVAQAAIGGGLPFTGVLTRADVIAERPDVAQKVVNALVKAQLYITSHTAAEIVAALPANVIGDDATAYGEALAATLPAFSQSGGLVDPSGLARFLQLHRTFGTIADVAAVDQTRLYDNQFVETSLAEQQGATPPVEAAMGTQLTLSNGKESESFSLAELQAKLPVSTVTVADEVYDRLKTYEAFRLTDLLDHVELLQTPGDMLLFQAADGYEIRIEMAAVQQNQPRGFVAFRDVEAAAGWEPFPKGKATITPAPFYLVWDGTAQPATAADAENTMRVGEPWSWSYQLTAIELIDFATKYDRLYVPGIEADATVYAGFKRFTENCLRCHSLNLQGGVEGPELNI
;
A
#
# COMPACT_ATOMS: atom_id res chain seq x y z
N MET A 1 -51.09 -79.79 1.56
CA MET A 1 -51.44 -79.04 2.78
C MET A 1 -50.42 -77.92 2.99
N ASN A 2 -50.49 -76.87 2.17
CA ASN A 2 -51.29 -75.64 2.37
C ASN A 2 -50.59 -74.46 3.07
N ARG A 3 -49.24 -74.38 3.09
CA ARG A 3 -48.52 -73.09 3.30
C ARG A 3 -47.26 -72.82 2.46
N ILE A 4 -46.77 -73.75 1.64
CA ILE A 4 -45.52 -73.55 0.86
C ILE A 4 -45.76 -72.96 -0.55
N MET A 5 -47.00 -72.95 -1.04
CA MET A 5 -47.33 -72.50 -2.41
C MET A 5 -47.61 -70.99 -2.54
N LEU A 6 -47.59 -70.23 -1.44
CA LEU A 6 -47.89 -68.79 -1.42
C LEU A 6 -46.64 -67.88 -1.32
N MET A 7 -45.43 -68.46 -1.18
CA MET A 7 -44.17 -67.68 -1.12
C MET A 7 -43.39 -67.61 -2.44
N ILE A 8 -43.70 -68.43 -3.45
CA ILE A 8 -42.99 -68.43 -4.74
C ILE A 8 -43.60 -67.42 -5.75
N ARG A 9 -44.81 -66.90 -5.49
CA ARG A 9 -45.51 -65.93 -6.37
C ARG A 9 -45.14 -64.46 -6.12
N ARG A 10 -44.29 -64.15 -5.14
CA ARG A 10 -43.82 -62.77 -4.85
C ARG A 10 -42.35 -62.51 -5.19
N SER A 11 -41.59 -63.52 -5.63
CA SER A 11 -40.16 -63.38 -5.98
C SER A 11 -39.87 -63.43 -7.48
N LEU A 12 -40.90 -63.39 -8.34
CA LEU A 12 -40.75 -63.39 -9.81
C LEU A 12 -41.31 -62.13 -10.49
N LEU A 13 -41.73 -61.11 -9.71
CA LEU A 13 -42.25 -59.84 -10.24
C LEU A 13 -41.35 -58.63 -9.91
N MET A 14 -40.09 -58.89 -9.57
CA MET A 14 -39.03 -57.88 -9.39
C MET A 14 -37.78 -58.24 -10.23
N LEU A 15 -38.00 -58.95 -11.34
CA LEU A 15 -36.97 -59.36 -12.30
C LEU A 15 -37.44 -59.13 -13.76
N MET A 16 -38.23 -58.08 -13.99
CA MET A 16 -38.75 -57.69 -15.32
C MET A 16 -38.96 -56.17 -15.43
N LEU A 17 -37.97 -55.38 -14.98
CA LEU A 17 -37.81 -54.01 -15.46
C LEU A 17 -36.33 -53.62 -15.55
N THR A 18 -35.54 -54.56 -16.03
CA THR A 18 -34.19 -54.37 -16.56
C THR A 18 -34.15 -55.08 -17.89
N LEU A 19 -34.71 -54.45 -18.93
CA LEU A 19 -34.39 -54.73 -20.35
C LEU A 19 -35.13 -53.71 -21.23
N LEU A 20 -34.51 -52.57 -21.50
CA LEU A 20 -34.67 -51.92 -22.80
C LEU A 20 -33.29 -51.51 -23.31
N MET A 21 -32.91 -52.23 -24.38
CA MET A 21 -31.99 -51.87 -25.44
C MET A 21 -30.48 -51.92 -25.16
N THR A 22 -29.93 -53.12 -25.37
CA THR A 22 -28.63 -53.32 -26.01
C THR A 22 -28.62 -52.73 -27.42
N ALA A 23 -27.70 -51.79 -27.69
CA ALA A 23 -27.23 -51.49 -29.04
C ALA A 23 -25.70 -51.26 -29.02
N CYS A 24 -25.00 -52.14 -29.72
CA CYS A 24 -23.63 -52.08 -30.25
C CYS A 24 -22.48 -51.53 -29.38
N ALA A 25 -21.57 -52.45 -29.04
CA ALA A 25 -20.19 -52.15 -28.68
C ALA A 25 -19.38 -51.66 -29.89
N LEU A 26 -18.65 -50.56 -29.69
CA LEU A 26 -17.39 -50.20 -30.34
C LEU A 26 -16.44 -49.66 -29.24
N PRO A 27 -15.11 -49.82 -29.39
CA PRO A 27 -14.18 -49.82 -28.26
C PRO A 27 -13.92 -48.41 -27.69
N ALA A 28 -13.72 -48.38 -26.38
CA ALA A 28 -13.30 -47.21 -25.63
C ALA A 28 -11.94 -46.68 -26.13
N GLU A 29 -11.91 -45.42 -26.53
CA GLU A 29 -10.73 -44.58 -26.37
C GLU A 29 -10.93 -43.72 -25.11
N ASN A 30 -9.90 -43.78 -24.28
CA ASN A 30 -9.84 -43.27 -22.92
C ASN A 30 -9.41 -41.81 -22.97
N GLU A 31 -10.36 -40.87 -22.99
CA GLU A 31 -10.08 -39.47 -22.65
C GLU A 31 -10.54 -39.23 -21.22
N ALA A 32 -9.56 -39.07 -20.33
CA ALA A 32 -9.78 -38.53 -19.01
C ALA A 32 -10.37 -37.12 -19.15
N ILE A 33 -11.68 -36.99 -18.89
CA ILE A 33 -12.30 -35.69 -18.69
C ILE A 33 -11.68 -35.12 -17.42
N VAL A 34 -10.74 -34.20 -17.61
CA VAL A 34 -10.28 -33.29 -16.56
C VAL A 34 -11.48 -32.41 -16.22
N THR A 35 -12.20 -32.75 -15.16
CA THR A 35 -13.20 -31.85 -14.57
C THR A 35 -12.43 -30.69 -13.95
N GLN A 36 -12.30 -29.58 -14.69
CA GLN A 36 -11.98 -28.30 -14.06
C GLN A 36 -13.08 -27.98 -13.04
N PRO A 37 -12.75 -27.39 -11.89
CA PRO A 37 -13.75 -26.93 -10.95
C PRO A 37 -14.62 -25.90 -11.66
N ILE A 38 -15.92 -26.19 -11.75
CA ILE A 38 -16.93 -25.21 -12.14
C ILE A 38 -16.98 -24.21 -10.99
N TYR A 39 -16.29 -23.08 -11.13
CA TYR A 39 -16.65 -21.89 -10.37
C TYR A 39 -18.03 -21.47 -10.85
N ALA A 40 -19.04 -21.63 -9.99
CA ALA A 40 -20.34 -21.05 -10.24
C ALA A 40 -20.17 -19.53 -10.28
N GLU A 41 -20.45 -18.93 -11.44
CA GLU A 41 -20.54 -17.49 -11.64
C GLU A 41 -21.55 -16.96 -10.62
N ARG A 42 -21.07 -16.17 -9.64
CA ARG A 42 -21.89 -15.54 -8.61
C ARG A 42 -22.69 -14.42 -9.31
N ALA A 43 -23.98 -14.29 -9.02
CA ALA A 43 -24.78 -13.22 -9.60
C ALA A 43 -24.19 -11.85 -9.20
N ASP A 44 -24.01 -10.95 -10.17
CA ASP A 44 -23.29 -9.67 -10.05
C ASP A 44 -23.81 -8.68 -8.98
N ASP A 45 -24.90 -8.99 -8.26
CA ASP A 45 -25.58 -8.09 -7.31
C ASP A 45 -25.47 -8.50 -5.82
N GLU A 46 -24.89 -9.67 -5.47
CA GLU A 46 -24.74 -10.04 -4.05
C GLU A 46 -23.44 -9.48 -3.43
N PRO A 47 -23.50 -8.78 -2.28
CA PRO A 47 -22.32 -8.32 -1.56
C PRO A 47 -21.31 -9.45 -1.29
N ILE A 48 -20.03 -9.14 -1.46
CA ILE A 48 -18.95 -10.10 -1.24
C ILE A 48 -18.71 -10.20 0.28
N PRO A 49 -18.92 -11.38 0.90
CA PRO A 49 -18.64 -11.56 2.31
C PRO A 49 -17.13 -11.49 2.56
N VAL A 50 -16.75 -10.72 3.57
CA VAL A 50 -15.37 -10.57 4.03
C VAL A 50 -15.37 -10.58 5.56
N ALA A 51 -14.60 -11.47 6.16
CA ALA A 51 -14.40 -11.48 7.61
C ALA A 51 -13.07 -10.82 7.97
N ILE A 52 -13.07 -9.95 8.98
CA ILE A 52 -11.90 -9.22 9.45
C ILE A 52 -11.75 -9.40 10.96
N ALA A 53 -10.61 -9.92 11.41
CA ALA A 53 -10.27 -10.02 12.84
C ALA A 53 -9.54 -8.76 13.32
N VAL A 54 -10.09 -8.01 14.26
CA VAL A 54 -9.48 -6.78 14.81
C VAL A 54 -8.97 -7.04 16.23
N GLY A 55 -7.68 -6.83 16.47
CA GLY A 55 -7.13 -6.85 17.81
C GLY A 55 -7.51 -5.58 18.58
N ALA A 56 -7.77 -5.69 19.89
CA ALA A 56 -8.19 -4.57 20.74
C ALA A 56 -9.55 -3.94 20.35
N PRO A 57 -10.66 -4.44 20.92
CA PRO A 57 -12.01 -4.06 20.51
C PRO A 57 -12.25 -2.55 20.55
N HIS A 58 -12.72 -1.99 19.42
CA HIS A 58 -13.08 -0.57 19.27
C HIS A 58 -12.02 0.45 19.73
N ALA A 59 -10.76 0.04 19.78
CA ALA A 59 -9.65 0.94 20.12
C ALA A 59 -9.43 1.95 18.98
N PRO A 60 -9.28 3.27 19.25
CA PRO A 60 -9.00 4.27 18.23
C PRO A 60 -7.82 3.94 17.31
N VAL A 61 -6.83 3.15 17.73
CA VAL A 61 -5.71 2.70 16.87
C VAL A 61 -6.13 1.79 15.69
N TYR A 62 -7.39 1.35 15.64
CA TYR A 62 -8.01 0.58 14.56
C TYR A 62 -9.31 1.22 14.03
N LEU A 63 -9.51 2.52 14.29
CA LEU A 63 -10.72 3.26 13.97
C LEU A 63 -11.16 3.16 12.50
N ASN A 64 -10.22 2.96 11.59
CA ASN A 64 -10.48 2.83 10.15
C ASN A 64 -11.58 1.79 9.86
N PHE A 65 -11.60 0.67 10.57
CA PHE A 65 -12.60 -0.39 10.34
C PHE A 65 -13.99 0.04 10.79
N ASP A 66 -14.12 0.53 12.03
CA ASP A 66 -15.40 0.97 12.60
C ASP A 66 -15.97 2.13 11.77
N LEU A 67 -15.13 3.08 11.37
CA LEU A 67 -15.55 4.24 10.60
C LEU A 67 -15.92 3.88 9.15
N ALA A 68 -15.14 3.01 8.48
CA ALA A 68 -15.47 2.53 7.14
C ALA A 68 -16.82 1.77 7.12
N GLN A 69 -17.11 0.99 8.17
CA GLN A 69 -18.41 0.33 8.31
C GLN A 69 -19.52 1.34 8.60
N ALA A 70 -19.32 2.28 9.53
CA ALA A 70 -20.33 3.26 9.93
C ALA A 70 -20.72 4.24 8.81
N LEU A 71 -19.74 4.67 8.00
CA LEU A 71 -19.96 5.55 6.86
C LEU A 71 -20.40 4.80 5.58
N GLY A 72 -20.45 3.46 5.63
CA GLY A 72 -20.90 2.63 4.51
C GLY A 72 -19.87 2.41 3.42
N TYR A 73 -18.60 2.77 3.63
CA TYR A 73 -17.55 2.65 2.62
C TYR A 73 -17.31 1.19 2.18
N PHE A 74 -17.44 0.20 3.07
CA PHE A 74 -17.39 -1.20 2.65
C PHE A 74 -18.56 -1.58 1.72
N ALA A 75 -19.76 -1.11 2.04
CA ALA A 75 -20.94 -1.36 1.22
C ALA A 75 -20.87 -0.67 -0.15
N GLU A 76 -20.27 0.52 -0.24
CA GLU A 76 -20.00 1.21 -1.52
C GLU A 76 -19.12 0.38 -2.45
N GLU A 77 -18.15 -0.36 -1.90
CA GLU A 77 -17.27 -1.27 -2.66
C GLU A 77 -17.93 -2.64 -2.94
N GLY A 78 -19.18 -2.83 -2.51
CA GLY A 78 -19.93 -4.08 -2.65
C GLY A 78 -19.48 -5.18 -1.68
N LEU A 79 -18.94 -4.82 -0.52
CA LEU A 79 -18.48 -5.76 0.51
C LEU A 79 -19.50 -5.86 1.66
N ASP A 80 -19.75 -7.08 2.11
CA ASP A 80 -20.44 -7.38 3.36
C ASP A 80 -19.39 -7.79 4.40
N VAL A 81 -18.96 -6.82 5.21
CA VAL A 81 -17.85 -6.99 6.15
C VAL A 81 -18.35 -7.40 7.53
N ASP A 82 -17.86 -8.54 8.01
CA ASP A 82 -18.02 -9.02 9.39
C ASP A 82 -16.76 -8.67 10.22
N LEU A 83 -16.89 -7.72 11.15
CA LEU A 83 -15.82 -7.33 12.06
C LEU A 83 -15.86 -8.19 13.33
N GLN A 84 -14.80 -8.96 13.55
CA GLN A 84 -14.64 -9.86 14.70
C GLN A 84 -13.55 -9.33 15.63
N TYR A 85 -13.92 -8.97 16.86
CA TYR A 85 -12.97 -8.34 17.79
C TYR A 85 -12.36 -9.36 18.76
N PHE A 86 -11.07 -9.16 19.05
CA PHE A 86 -10.28 -10.00 19.94
C PHE A 86 -9.55 -9.17 20.98
N GLU A 87 -9.41 -9.69 22.21
CA GLU A 87 -8.75 -9.02 23.33
C GLU A 87 -7.25 -8.74 23.12
N GLY A 88 -6.62 -9.35 22.12
CA GLY A 88 -5.23 -9.05 21.75
C GLY A 88 -4.87 -9.48 20.33
N GLY A 89 -3.84 -8.84 19.79
CA GLY A 89 -3.39 -9.03 18.41
C GLY A 89 -2.95 -10.48 18.10
N SER A 90 -2.40 -11.20 19.08
CA SER A 90 -1.99 -12.61 18.89
C SER A 90 -3.16 -13.53 18.57
N ASP A 91 -4.35 -13.30 19.14
CA ASP A 91 -5.54 -14.11 18.86
C ASP A 91 -6.13 -13.75 17.48
N ALA A 92 -6.17 -12.44 17.16
CA ALA A 92 -6.65 -11.95 15.86
C ALA A 92 -5.76 -12.43 14.68
N VAL A 93 -4.43 -12.39 14.83
CA VAL A 93 -3.53 -12.89 13.78
C VAL A 93 -3.66 -14.41 13.63
N ALA A 94 -3.87 -15.16 14.72
CA ALA A 94 -4.06 -16.60 14.63
C ALA A 94 -5.32 -16.96 13.81
N ALA A 95 -6.39 -16.16 13.92
CA ALA A 95 -7.57 -16.29 13.07
C ALA A 95 -7.20 -16.07 11.59
N LEU A 96 -6.39 -15.06 11.28
CA LEU A 96 -5.90 -14.78 9.92
C LEU A 96 -4.99 -15.90 9.38
N GLU A 97 -4.01 -16.33 10.17
CA GLU A 97 -3.05 -17.41 9.82
C GLU A 97 -3.79 -18.74 9.56
N SER A 98 -4.86 -19.02 10.29
CA SER A 98 -5.66 -20.24 10.13
C SER A 98 -6.59 -20.25 8.91
N GLY A 99 -6.79 -19.10 8.26
CA GLY A 99 -7.78 -18.95 7.19
C GLY A 99 -9.22 -18.73 7.68
N SER A 100 -9.43 -18.52 8.99
CA SER A 100 -10.78 -18.28 9.55
C SER A 100 -11.33 -16.90 9.18
N VAL A 101 -10.45 -15.94 8.89
CA VAL A 101 -10.77 -14.60 8.37
C VAL A 101 -9.87 -14.28 7.17
N ASP A 102 -10.29 -13.33 6.34
CA ASP A 102 -9.53 -12.92 5.14
C ASP A 102 -8.51 -11.81 5.48
N PHE A 103 -8.85 -10.94 6.43
CA PHE A 103 -8.02 -9.81 6.83
C PHE A 103 -7.92 -9.71 8.36
N SER A 104 -6.92 -8.99 8.84
CA SER A 104 -6.82 -8.64 10.27
C SER A 104 -6.41 -7.19 10.46
N GLY A 105 -7.13 -6.49 11.34
CA GLY A 105 -6.66 -5.25 11.94
C GLY A 105 -5.62 -5.55 13.00
N ASN A 106 -4.34 -5.37 12.67
CA ASN A 106 -3.25 -5.75 13.55
C ASN A 106 -1.99 -4.92 13.33
N SER A 107 -0.98 -5.13 14.18
CA SER A 107 0.33 -4.49 14.02
C SER A 107 1.25 -5.24 13.05
N MET A 108 2.15 -4.51 12.40
CA MET A 108 3.17 -5.05 11.48
C MET A 108 4.09 -6.08 12.15
N ASP A 109 4.20 -6.05 13.48
CA ASP A 109 4.95 -7.02 14.30
C ASP A 109 4.57 -8.48 13.96
N HIS A 110 3.29 -8.70 13.66
CA HIS A 110 2.74 -9.99 13.32
C HIS A 110 3.16 -10.46 11.92
N VAL A 111 3.32 -9.53 10.96
CA VAL A 111 3.83 -9.86 9.63
C VAL A 111 5.27 -10.34 9.71
N LEU A 112 6.12 -9.65 10.48
CA LEU A 112 7.49 -10.05 10.70
C LEU A 112 7.57 -11.43 11.36
N THR A 113 6.78 -11.63 12.41
CA THR A 113 6.75 -12.90 13.15
C THR A 113 6.30 -14.06 12.25
N ALA A 114 5.30 -13.86 11.39
CA ALA A 114 4.87 -14.85 10.41
C ALA A 114 5.98 -15.18 9.40
N GLN A 115 6.69 -14.17 8.89
CA GLN A 115 7.81 -14.36 7.98
C GLN A 115 8.92 -15.23 8.62
N MET A 116 9.23 -14.99 9.90
CA MET A 116 10.22 -15.79 10.62
C MET A 116 9.78 -17.24 10.87
N LYS A 117 8.48 -17.54 10.77
CA LYS A 117 7.91 -18.88 10.81
C LYS A 117 7.74 -19.51 9.41
N GLY A 118 8.18 -18.83 8.35
CA GLY A 118 8.02 -19.28 6.97
C GLY A 118 6.60 -19.13 6.42
N GLN A 119 5.77 -18.28 7.04
CA GLN A 119 4.45 -17.91 6.56
C GLN A 119 4.48 -16.55 5.86
N GLU A 120 3.51 -16.30 4.99
CA GLU A 120 3.46 -15.07 4.18
C GLU A 120 2.23 -14.24 4.52
N LEU A 121 2.40 -13.29 5.44
CA LEU A 121 1.45 -12.20 5.67
C LEU A 121 1.99 -10.91 5.06
N ARG A 122 1.10 -9.95 4.78
CA ARG A 122 1.41 -8.62 4.24
C ARG A 122 0.57 -7.57 4.93
N MET A 123 1.16 -6.42 5.24
CA MET A 123 0.40 -5.20 5.53
C MET A 123 0.00 -4.53 4.21
N LEU A 124 -1.30 -4.33 3.98
CA LEU A 124 -1.78 -3.64 2.78
C LEU A 124 -1.95 -2.14 2.97
N MET A 125 -2.09 -1.68 4.21
CA MET A 125 -2.22 -0.27 4.54
C MET A 125 -1.80 -0.04 5.99
N ASN A 126 -1.03 1.01 6.22
CA ASN A 126 -0.67 1.51 7.54
C ASN A 126 -1.73 2.50 8.03
N PHE A 127 -2.10 2.44 9.30
CA PHE A 127 -3.04 3.40 9.91
C PHE A 127 -2.31 4.44 10.73
N LEU A 128 -1.27 4.04 11.47
CA LEU A 128 -0.55 4.89 12.42
C LEU A 128 0.95 4.96 12.09
N ASP A 129 1.52 6.17 12.16
CA ASP A 129 2.95 6.41 11.96
C ASP A 129 3.76 6.31 13.27
N HIS A 130 3.11 5.98 14.38
CA HIS A 130 3.77 5.57 15.64
C HIS A 130 2.81 4.81 16.55
N PRO A 131 3.30 4.04 17.54
CA PRO A 131 2.50 3.00 18.19
C PRO A 131 1.22 3.42 18.93
N CYS A 132 1.15 4.66 19.42
CA CYS A 132 0.06 5.15 20.25
C CYS A 132 -0.36 4.17 21.37
N ALA A 133 0.63 3.64 22.08
CA ALA A 133 0.46 2.81 23.26
C ALA A 133 1.01 3.51 24.51
N THR A 134 0.44 3.22 25.66
CA THR A 134 0.75 3.89 26.92
C THR A 134 1.18 2.88 27.98
N LEU A 135 2.36 3.09 28.56
CA LEU A 135 2.78 2.39 29.76
C LEU A 135 2.18 3.10 30.96
N LEU A 136 1.29 2.40 31.66
CA LEU A 136 0.55 2.87 32.83
C LEU A 136 1.10 2.20 34.08
N VAL A 137 1.01 2.89 35.21
CA VAL A 137 1.34 2.39 36.53
C VAL A 137 0.12 2.53 37.41
N ARG A 138 -0.21 1.50 38.19
CA ARG A 138 -1.28 1.55 39.19
C ARG A 138 -1.05 2.75 40.13
N SER A 139 -2.05 3.61 40.33
CA SER A 139 -1.86 4.88 41.08
C SER A 139 -1.28 4.69 42.48
N ALA A 140 -1.60 3.58 43.15
CA ALA A 140 -1.04 3.25 44.47
C ALA A 140 0.49 3.02 44.47
N LEU A 141 1.10 2.83 43.30
CA LEU A 141 2.55 2.65 43.10
C LEU A 141 3.20 3.83 42.38
N ALA A 142 2.50 4.94 42.13
CA ALA A 142 3.04 6.08 41.39
C ALA A 142 4.28 6.72 42.05
N ASP A 143 4.39 6.64 43.38
CA ASP A 143 5.57 7.10 44.12
C ASP A 143 6.74 6.09 44.08
N GLU A 144 6.46 4.82 43.77
CA GLU A 144 7.45 3.74 43.73
C GLU A 144 7.96 3.44 42.31
N ILE A 145 7.14 3.65 41.29
CA ILE A 145 7.46 3.38 39.89
C ILE A 145 7.39 4.70 39.13
N GLN A 146 8.53 5.37 39.02
CA GLN A 146 8.65 6.71 38.43
C GLN A 146 9.34 6.70 37.08
N SER A 147 9.94 5.57 36.71
CA SER A 147 10.57 5.36 35.42
C SER A 147 10.42 3.90 34.96
N PRO A 148 10.61 3.58 33.68
CA PRO A 148 10.64 2.19 33.23
C PRO A 148 11.73 1.35 33.91
N ALA A 149 12.76 1.98 34.51
CA ALA A 149 13.78 1.30 35.31
C ALA A 149 13.22 0.62 36.57
N ASP A 150 12.09 1.13 37.09
CA ASP A 150 11.44 0.67 38.31
C ASP A 150 10.50 -0.52 38.07
N LEU A 151 10.40 -0.99 36.81
CA LEU A 151 9.68 -2.22 36.47
C LEU A 151 10.38 -3.49 37.00
N ARG A 152 11.64 -3.40 37.46
CA ARG A 152 12.37 -4.55 38.03
C ARG A 152 11.59 -5.17 39.19
N GLY A 153 11.31 -6.46 39.07
CA GLY A 153 10.54 -7.25 40.04
C GLY A 153 9.04 -6.97 40.04
N ARG A 154 8.53 -6.13 39.14
CA ARG A 154 7.10 -5.81 39.01
C ARG A 154 6.40 -6.76 38.04
N THR A 155 5.08 -6.80 38.12
CA THR A 155 4.23 -7.52 37.15
C THR A 155 3.61 -6.53 36.18
N VAL A 156 3.87 -6.67 34.88
CA VAL A 156 3.36 -5.80 33.82
C VAL A 156 2.31 -6.53 32.99
N GLY A 157 1.11 -5.99 32.92
CA GLY A 157 0.02 -6.50 32.10
C GLY A 157 0.19 -6.14 30.62
N VAL A 158 -0.08 -7.10 29.76
CA VAL A 158 -0.09 -6.97 28.30
C VAL A 158 -1.38 -7.60 27.76
N SER A 159 -1.75 -7.29 26.52
CA SER A 159 -2.93 -7.90 25.91
C SER A 159 -2.75 -9.40 25.70
N ARG A 160 -1.68 -9.78 24.97
CA ARG A 160 -1.21 -11.16 24.80
C ARG A 160 0.30 -11.23 24.69
N LEU A 161 0.87 -12.38 25.01
CA LEU A 161 2.27 -12.67 24.70
C LEU A 161 2.47 -12.65 23.19
N GLY A 162 3.53 -11.97 22.77
CA GLY A 162 3.88 -11.77 21.36
C GLY A 162 3.06 -10.71 20.63
N SER A 163 2.10 -10.05 21.31
CA SER A 163 1.40 -8.89 20.77
C SER A 163 2.26 -7.63 20.84
N ALA A 164 1.84 -6.59 20.12
CA ALA A 164 2.49 -5.28 20.15
C ALA A 164 2.66 -4.71 21.58
N THR A 165 1.67 -4.89 22.46
CA THR A 165 1.77 -4.40 23.86
C THR A 165 2.91 -5.09 24.63
N HIS A 166 3.14 -6.38 24.38
CA HIS A 166 4.27 -7.11 24.97
C HIS A 166 5.61 -6.64 24.39
N ILE A 167 5.67 -6.48 23.07
CA ILE A 167 6.89 -6.05 22.37
C ILE A 167 7.31 -4.65 22.82
N LEU A 168 6.37 -3.71 22.88
CA LEU A 168 6.61 -2.35 23.34
C LEU A 168 6.99 -2.29 24.82
N THR A 169 6.43 -3.16 25.66
CA THR A 169 6.80 -3.23 27.09
C THR A 169 8.28 -3.58 27.23
N VAL A 170 8.73 -4.64 26.56
CA VAL A 170 10.13 -5.06 26.59
C VAL A 170 11.04 -4.01 25.99
N PHE A 171 10.63 -3.37 24.89
CA PHE A 171 11.39 -2.28 24.27
C PHE A 171 11.58 -1.08 25.22
N VAL A 172 10.50 -0.59 25.83
CA VAL A 172 10.55 0.55 26.76
C VAL A 172 11.37 0.22 28.01
N ALA A 173 11.27 -1.02 28.51
CA ALA A 173 12.08 -1.51 29.62
C ALA A 173 13.59 -1.56 29.25
N ASP A 174 13.92 -2.09 28.07
CA ASP A 174 15.30 -2.20 27.59
C ASP A 174 15.96 -0.83 27.40
N GLN A 175 15.23 0.17 26.89
CA GLN A 175 15.70 1.56 26.80
C GLN A 175 16.07 2.16 28.17
N ALA A 176 15.49 1.64 29.26
CA ALA A 176 15.82 2.02 30.63
C ALA A 176 16.83 1.05 31.31
N GLY A 177 17.44 0.15 30.54
CA GLY A 177 18.42 -0.84 31.01
C GLY A 177 17.81 -1.98 31.84
N VAL A 178 16.52 -2.27 31.66
CA VAL A 178 15.80 -3.37 32.32
C VAL A 178 15.64 -4.51 31.33
N SER A 179 16.15 -5.70 31.67
CA SER A 179 15.98 -6.88 30.81
C SER A 179 14.57 -7.44 30.92
N ALA A 180 14.09 -8.12 29.88
CA ALA A 180 12.82 -8.86 29.91
C ALA A 180 12.75 -9.91 31.03
N SER A 181 13.89 -10.42 31.53
CA SER A 181 13.93 -11.33 32.67
C SER A 181 13.87 -10.65 34.03
N ASP A 182 13.98 -9.32 34.08
CA ASP A 182 14.01 -8.56 35.33
C ASP A 182 12.60 -8.23 35.84
N PHE A 183 11.55 -8.50 35.06
CA PHE A 183 10.15 -8.27 35.42
C PHE A 183 9.27 -9.42 34.94
N SER A 184 8.03 -9.50 35.44
CA SER A 184 7.05 -10.51 35.03
C SER A 184 6.03 -9.92 34.08
N VAL A 185 5.63 -10.68 33.05
CA VAL A 185 4.56 -10.29 32.11
C VAL A 185 3.33 -11.13 32.39
N ALA A 186 2.16 -10.48 32.49
CA ALA A 186 0.86 -11.14 32.64
C ALA A 186 -0.01 -10.89 31.40
N GLU A 187 -0.60 -11.94 30.84
CA GLU A 187 -1.61 -11.82 29.78
C GLU A 187 -2.96 -11.49 30.40
N VAL A 188 -3.48 -10.32 30.07
CA VAL A 188 -4.70 -9.79 30.68
C VAL A 188 -5.79 -9.59 29.64
N GLY A 189 -5.43 -9.24 28.40
CA GLY A 189 -6.38 -8.67 27.44
C GLY A 189 -6.55 -7.17 27.68
N VAL A 190 -6.87 -6.42 26.61
CA VAL A 190 -7.01 -4.95 26.75
C VAL A 190 -8.28 -4.57 27.53
N GLY A 191 -9.36 -5.34 27.39
CA GLY A 191 -10.65 -5.09 28.03
C GLY A 191 -10.62 -5.33 29.53
N ASP A 192 -9.89 -6.35 30.00
CA ASP A 192 -9.79 -6.73 31.41
C ASP A 192 -8.64 -6.01 32.14
N MET A 193 -7.83 -5.22 31.43
CA MET A 193 -6.69 -4.49 32.00
C MET A 193 -7.08 -3.53 33.13
N PRO A 194 -8.21 -2.77 33.03
CA PRO A 194 -8.66 -1.94 34.14
C PRO A 194 -8.91 -2.73 35.43
N ASP A 195 -9.63 -3.85 35.35
CA ASP A 195 -9.96 -4.69 36.50
C ASP A 195 -8.70 -5.33 37.12
N ALA A 196 -7.74 -5.73 36.29
CA ALA A 196 -6.48 -6.30 36.77
C ALA A 196 -5.59 -5.27 37.51
N LEU A 197 -5.53 -4.03 37.01
CA LEU A 197 -4.89 -2.93 37.72
C LEU A 197 -5.62 -2.64 39.03
N HIS A 198 -6.94 -2.55 39.00
CA HIS A 198 -7.76 -2.31 40.19
C HIS A 198 -7.56 -3.39 41.26
N ALA A 199 -7.56 -4.66 40.86
CA ALA A 199 -7.36 -5.80 41.74
C ALA A 199 -5.90 -5.93 42.26
N GLY A 200 -4.97 -5.17 41.70
CA GLY A 200 -3.55 -5.25 42.04
C GLY A 200 -2.89 -6.57 41.62
N THR A 201 -3.48 -7.29 40.67
CA THR A 201 -2.85 -8.49 40.08
C THR A 201 -1.72 -8.12 39.12
N ILE A 202 -1.70 -6.88 38.65
CA ILE A 202 -0.61 -6.25 37.90
C ILE A 202 -0.25 -4.89 38.54
N ASP A 203 1.01 -4.50 38.43
CA ASP A 203 1.55 -3.26 38.98
C ASP A 203 1.61 -2.13 37.94
N ALA A 204 1.81 -2.52 36.68
CA ALA A 204 1.85 -1.65 35.51
C ALA A 204 1.20 -2.36 34.32
N ALA A 205 0.89 -1.64 33.25
CA ALA A 205 0.34 -2.24 32.03
C ALA A 205 0.70 -1.43 30.79
N MET A 206 0.93 -2.11 29.65
CA MET A 206 1.02 -1.46 28.35
C MET A 206 -0.35 -1.53 27.68
N GLY A 207 -1.07 -0.42 27.70
CA GLY A 207 -2.43 -0.30 27.20
C GLY A 207 -2.54 0.57 25.95
N VAL A 208 -3.75 0.60 25.39
CA VAL A 208 -4.15 1.50 24.29
C VAL A 208 -5.43 2.21 24.69
N ALA A 209 -5.71 3.34 24.04
CA ALA A 209 -6.99 4.02 24.21
C ALA A 209 -8.14 3.13 23.69
N PRO A 210 -9.38 3.26 24.21
CA PRO A 210 -9.77 4.15 25.30
C PRO A 210 -9.49 3.55 26.69
N TYR A 211 -9.03 2.30 26.78
CA TYR A 211 -8.82 1.60 28.05
C TYR A 211 -7.79 2.30 28.94
N SER A 212 -6.66 2.73 28.36
CA SER A 212 -5.63 3.48 29.08
C SER A 212 -6.12 4.84 29.56
N THR A 213 -6.84 5.57 28.71
CA THR A 213 -7.42 6.89 29.03
C THR A 213 -8.41 6.79 30.19
N ARG A 214 -9.34 5.81 30.15
CA ARG A 214 -10.32 5.59 31.23
C ARG A 214 -9.66 5.35 32.58
N LEU A 215 -8.56 4.60 32.61
CA LEU A 215 -7.80 4.35 33.84
C LEU A 215 -7.13 5.60 34.41
N ILE A 216 -6.63 6.47 33.54
CA ILE A 216 -6.03 7.75 33.93
C ILE A 216 -7.12 8.69 34.46
N ASP A 217 -8.24 8.82 33.75
CA ASP A 217 -9.34 9.73 34.10
C ASP A 217 -10.03 9.33 35.41
N ALA A 218 -10.14 8.01 35.67
CA ALA A 218 -10.62 7.48 36.94
C ALA A 218 -9.63 7.70 38.11
N GLY A 219 -8.41 8.13 37.82
CA GLY A 219 -7.34 8.27 38.82
C GLY A 219 -6.78 6.94 39.32
N GLU A 220 -7.04 5.84 38.62
CA GLU A 220 -6.64 4.48 38.99
C GLU A 220 -5.27 4.09 38.45
N ALA A 221 -4.82 4.77 37.38
CA ALA A 221 -3.46 4.67 36.87
C ALA A 221 -2.83 6.03 36.60
N THR A 222 -1.51 6.07 36.66
CA THR A 222 -0.68 7.20 36.23
C THR A 222 0.09 6.79 34.97
N MET A 223 0.19 7.72 34.02
CA MET A 223 0.93 7.52 32.79
C MET A 223 2.44 7.66 33.02
N LEU A 224 3.19 6.61 32.67
CA LEU A 224 4.65 6.55 32.82
C LEU A 224 5.37 6.85 31.50
N VAL A 225 4.91 6.27 30.40
CA VAL A 225 5.40 6.53 29.04
C VAL A 225 4.21 6.59 28.10
N ASP A 226 4.13 7.66 27.30
CA ASP A 226 3.09 7.84 26.30
C ASP A 226 3.67 7.77 24.88
N LEU A 227 3.64 6.60 24.26
CA LEU A 227 4.08 6.45 22.87
C LEU A 227 3.05 6.98 21.87
N CYS A 228 1.94 7.58 22.32
CA CYS A 228 1.01 8.31 21.47
C CYS A 228 1.44 9.75 21.22
N GLN A 229 2.24 10.34 22.12
CA GLN A 229 2.82 11.66 21.89
C GLN A 229 3.95 11.56 20.86
N PRO A 230 3.88 12.29 19.72
CA PRO A 230 4.91 12.22 18.69
C PRO A 230 6.31 12.52 19.22
N ALA A 231 6.46 13.46 20.15
CA ALA A 231 7.76 13.80 20.74
C ALA A 231 8.35 12.67 21.60
N VAL A 232 7.49 11.92 22.32
CA VAL A 232 7.91 10.79 23.16
C VAL A 232 8.22 9.59 22.28
N ALA A 233 7.36 9.29 21.29
CA ALA A 233 7.64 8.27 20.28
C ALA A 233 8.95 8.55 19.53
N GLN A 234 9.18 9.81 19.14
CA GLN A 234 10.44 10.25 18.52
C GLN A 234 11.64 10.03 19.43
N ALA A 235 11.52 10.35 20.73
CA ALA A 235 12.61 10.16 21.69
C ALA A 235 12.89 8.69 21.99
N ALA A 236 11.86 7.86 22.08
CA ALA A 236 11.98 6.44 22.41
C ALA A 236 12.39 5.58 21.21
N ILE A 237 11.80 5.84 20.03
CA ILE A 237 11.90 4.98 18.83
C ILE A 237 12.80 5.61 17.75
N GLY A 238 13.05 6.92 17.82
CA GLY A 238 13.94 7.63 16.90
C GLY A 238 13.28 8.09 15.58
N GLY A 239 11.95 8.02 15.46
CA GLY A 239 11.21 8.42 14.26
C GLY A 239 9.84 7.78 14.14
N GLY A 240 9.10 8.16 13.09
CA GLY A 240 7.86 7.49 12.71
C GLY A 240 8.10 6.03 12.31
N LEU A 241 7.24 5.13 12.72
CA LEU A 241 7.33 3.68 12.55
C LEU A 241 5.95 3.18 12.08
N PRO A 242 5.88 2.39 10.98
CA PRO A 242 4.61 1.77 10.59
C PRO A 242 4.19 0.82 11.70
N PHE A 243 2.96 0.93 12.17
CA PHE A 243 2.54 0.21 13.36
C PHE A 243 1.30 -0.64 13.15
N THR A 244 0.10 -0.07 13.33
CA THR A 244 -1.16 -0.77 13.08
C THR A 244 -1.63 -0.56 11.65
N GLY A 245 -2.37 -1.54 11.12
CA GLY A 245 -2.89 -1.49 9.77
C GLY A 245 -3.83 -2.64 9.47
N VAL A 246 -4.14 -2.83 8.18
CA VAL A 246 -4.80 -4.03 7.69
C VAL A 246 -3.76 -5.01 7.15
N LEU A 247 -3.79 -6.22 7.70
CA LEU A 247 -2.97 -7.35 7.28
C LEU A 247 -3.81 -8.35 6.49
N THR A 248 -3.18 -9.05 5.56
CA THR A 248 -3.76 -10.24 4.93
C THR A 248 -2.69 -11.29 4.63
N ARG A 249 -3.12 -12.44 4.14
CA ARG A 249 -2.24 -13.51 3.67
C ARG A 249 -1.88 -13.30 2.20
N ALA A 250 -0.70 -13.78 1.78
CA ALA A 250 -0.28 -13.71 0.38
C ALA A 250 -1.21 -14.48 -0.58
N ASP A 251 -1.86 -15.55 -0.11
CA ASP A 251 -2.85 -16.30 -0.92
C ASP A 251 -4.11 -15.47 -1.21
N VAL A 252 -4.62 -14.71 -0.23
CA VAL A 252 -5.74 -13.79 -0.43
C VAL A 252 -5.40 -12.72 -1.48
N ILE A 253 -4.19 -12.18 -1.44
CA ILE A 253 -3.73 -11.21 -2.46
C ILE A 253 -3.69 -11.84 -3.85
N ALA A 254 -3.17 -13.07 -3.95
CA ALA A 254 -3.03 -13.77 -5.24
C ALA A 254 -4.38 -14.25 -5.81
N GLU A 255 -5.28 -14.73 -4.96
CA GLU A 255 -6.54 -15.38 -5.35
C GLU A 255 -7.72 -14.41 -5.41
N ARG A 256 -7.71 -13.33 -4.61
CA ARG A 256 -8.77 -12.33 -4.50
C ARG A 256 -8.21 -10.89 -4.48
N PRO A 257 -7.37 -10.49 -5.46
CA PRO A 257 -6.76 -9.16 -5.49
C PRO A 257 -7.80 -8.03 -5.58
N ASP A 258 -8.94 -8.29 -6.23
CA ASP A 258 -10.07 -7.36 -6.32
C ASP A 258 -10.70 -7.08 -4.94
N VAL A 259 -10.85 -8.12 -4.11
CA VAL A 259 -11.38 -7.98 -2.74
C VAL A 259 -10.37 -7.25 -1.86
N ALA A 260 -9.08 -7.58 -1.98
CA ALA A 260 -8.02 -6.84 -1.28
C ALA A 260 -8.04 -5.35 -1.64
N GLN A 261 -8.18 -5.01 -2.92
CA GLN A 261 -8.29 -3.62 -3.38
C GLN A 261 -9.53 -2.93 -2.82
N LYS A 262 -10.70 -3.57 -2.88
CA LYS A 262 -11.96 -3.02 -2.34
C LYS A 262 -11.89 -2.77 -0.84
N VAL A 263 -11.27 -3.67 -0.07
CA VAL A 263 -11.06 -3.48 1.37
C VAL A 263 -10.16 -2.27 1.62
N VAL A 264 -9.04 -2.15 0.89
CA VAL A 264 -8.13 -1.00 1.02
C VAL A 264 -8.82 0.29 0.58
N ASN A 265 -9.64 0.29 -0.47
CA ASN A 265 -10.40 1.46 -0.91
C ASN A 265 -11.29 2.04 0.19
N ALA A 266 -12.08 1.19 0.83
CA ALA A 266 -12.92 1.60 1.94
C ALA A 266 -12.12 2.14 3.14
N LEU A 267 -10.97 1.53 3.43
CA LEU A 267 -10.12 1.94 4.54
C LEU A 267 -9.34 3.23 4.26
N VAL A 268 -8.92 3.48 3.01
CA VAL A 268 -8.30 4.74 2.58
C VAL A 268 -9.32 5.89 2.67
N LYS A 269 -10.57 5.69 2.24
CA LYS A 269 -11.65 6.66 2.47
C LYS A 269 -11.79 7.00 3.96
N ALA A 270 -11.80 5.98 4.83
CA ALA A 270 -11.85 6.19 6.28
C ALA A 270 -10.61 6.92 6.82
N GLN A 271 -9.40 6.59 6.34
CA GLN A 271 -8.16 7.28 6.75
C GLN A 271 -8.18 8.77 6.38
N LEU A 272 -8.59 9.08 5.15
CA LEU A 272 -8.71 10.47 4.69
C LEU A 272 -9.78 11.23 5.48
N TYR A 273 -10.88 10.57 5.85
CA TYR A 273 -11.88 11.15 6.74
C TYR A 273 -11.28 11.47 8.11
N ILE A 274 -10.59 10.51 8.74
CA ILE A 274 -9.97 10.64 10.07
C ILE A 274 -8.98 11.81 10.10
N THR A 275 -8.15 11.98 9.07
CA THR A 275 -7.12 13.02 9.05
C THR A 275 -7.63 14.40 8.62
N SER A 276 -8.85 14.49 8.07
CA SER A 276 -9.47 15.76 7.64
C SER A 276 -10.57 16.28 8.57
N HIS A 277 -11.02 15.49 9.54
CA HIS A 277 -12.11 15.84 10.45
C HIS A 277 -11.66 15.96 11.91
N THR A 278 -12.44 16.71 12.68
CA THR A 278 -12.26 16.81 14.14
C THR A 278 -12.75 15.54 14.84
N ALA A 279 -12.23 15.27 16.04
CA ALA A 279 -12.70 14.14 16.86
C ALA A 279 -14.22 14.19 17.10
N ALA A 280 -14.81 15.38 17.26
CA ALA A 280 -16.25 15.53 17.45
C ALA A 280 -17.07 15.11 16.21
N GLU A 281 -16.60 15.46 15.01
CA GLU A 281 -17.24 15.06 13.75
C GLU A 281 -17.14 13.55 13.54
N ILE A 282 -15.97 12.97 13.84
CA ILE A 282 -15.76 11.52 13.74
C ILE A 282 -16.65 10.77 14.75
N VAL A 283 -16.73 11.22 16.01
CA VAL A 283 -17.63 10.63 17.00
C VAL A 283 -19.09 10.70 16.56
N ALA A 284 -19.51 11.79 15.92
CA ALA A 284 -20.88 11.92 15.40
C ALA A 284 -21.19 10.94 14.26
N ALA A 285 -20.19 10.43 13.56
CA ALA A 285 -20.33 9.43 12.50
C ALA A 285 -20.34 7.98 13.02
N LEU A 286 -19.93 7.74 14.26
CA LEU A 286 -19.78 6.38 14.81
C LEU A 286 -21.06 5.93 15.56
N PRO A 287 -21.35 4.61 15.56
CA PRO A 287 -22.47 4.07 16.30
C PRO A 287 -22.15 3.94 17.80
N ALA A 288 -23.19 3.91 18.64
CA ALA A 288 -23.06 3.90 20.10
C ALA A 288 -22.28 2.69 20.65
N ASN A 289 -22.31 1.54 19.98
CA ASN A 289 -21.56 0.35 20.40
C ASN A 289 -20.03 0.52 20.26
N VAL A 290 -19.57 1.36 19.33
CA VAL A 290 -18.14 1.69 19.16
C VAL A 290 -17.71 2.73 20.20
N ILE A 291 -18.54 3.76 20.39
CA ILE A 291 -18.26 4.87 21.31
C ILE A 291 -18.27 4.38 22.77
N GLY A 292 -19.20 3.48 23.10
CA GLY A 292 -19.48 3.05 24.47
C GLY A 292 -20.32 4.06 25.26
N ASP A 293 -20.34 3.90 26.58
CA ASP A 293 -21.24 4.64 27.47
C ASP A 293 -20.84 6.12 27.69
N ASP A 294 -19.59 6.48 27.40
CA ASP A 294 -19.05 7.83 27.61
C ASP A 294 -18.47 8.40 26.31
N ALA A 295 -19.32 9.11 25.56
CA ALA A 295 -18.94 9.75 24.31
C ALA A 295 -17.93 10.89 24.49
N THR A 296 -17.91 11.55 25.65
CA THR A 296 -16.95 12.62 25.94
C THR A 296 -15.56 12.02 26.15
N ALA A 297 -15.45 11.01 27.01
CA ALA A 297 -14.18 10.31 27.24
C ALA A 297 -13.65 9.65 25.96
N TYR A 298 -14.53 9.05 25.14
CA TYR A 298 -14.14 8.51 23.85
C TYR A 298 -13.63 9.60 22.90
N GLY A 299 -14.33 10.74 22.81
CA GLY A 299 -13.92 11.88 21.99
C GLY A 299 -12.56 12.47 22.40
N GLU A 300 -12.29 12.54 23.69
CA GLU A 300 -10.99 12.99 24.22
C GLU A 300 -9.87 11.99 23.91
N ALA A 301 -10.12 10.70 24.13
CA ALA A 301 -9.21 9.62 23.75
C ALA A 301 -8.91 9.61 22.24
N LEU A 302 -9.94 9.82 21.42
CA LEU A 302 -9.79 9.94 19.97
C LEU A 302 -8.96 11.16 19.61
N ALA A 303 -9.25 12.34 20.18
CA ALA A 303 -8.50 13.56 19.91
C ALA A 303 -7.01 13.41 20.24
N ALA A 304 -6.67 12.70 21.32
CA ALA A 304 -5.29 12.37 21.67
C ALA A 304 -4.63 11.39 20.68
N THR A 305 -5.42 10.53 20.03
CA THR A 305 -4.95 9.54 19.05
C THR A 305 -4.75 10.14 17.66
N LEU A 306 -5.54 11.14 17.26
CA LEU A 306 -5.51 11.72 15.90
C LEU A 306 -4.10 12.07 15.38
N PRO A 307 -3.18 12.66 16.16
CA PRO A 307 -1.82 12.96 15.70
C PRO A 307 -0.98 11.74 15.32
N ALA A 308 -1.38 10.52 15.72
CA ALA A 308 -0.71 9.28 15.37
C ALA A 308 -1.11 8.71 14.01
N PHE A 309 -2.28 9.09 13.50
CA PHE A 309 -2.77 8.59 12.23
C PHE A 309 -1.89 9.06 11.07
N SER A 310 -1.64 8.13 10.16
CA SER A 310 -0.80 8.33 9.00
C SER A 310 -1.33 9.41 8.09
N GLN A 311 -0.50 10.42 7.82
CA GLN A 311 -0.86 11.54 6.94
C GLN A 311 -0.62 11.23 5.46
N SER A 312 0.01 10.09 5.14
CA SER A 312 0.31 9.64 3.78
C SER A 312 -0.86 8.92 3.10
N GLY A 313 -2.07 9.00 3.67
CA GLY A 313 -3.21 8.21 3.21
C GLY A 313 -3.10 6.72 3.53
N GLY A 314 -2.11 6.33 4.33
CA GLY A 314 -1.89 4.97 4.83
C GLY A 314 -0.79 4.19 4.14
N LEU A 315 0.12 4.89 3.44
CA LEU A 315 1.34 4.27 2.89
C LEU A 315 2.28 3.86 4.01
N VAL A 316 2.89 2.69 3.87
CA VAL A 316 4.04 2.28 4.69
C VAL A 316 5.27 3.04 4.19
N ASP A 317 5.86 3.89 5.04
CA ASP A 317 7.13 4.57 4.75
C ASP A 317 8.31 3.60 4.94
N PRO A 318 9.09 3.30 3.88
CA PRO A 318 10.27 2.43 3.98
C PRO A 318 11.33 2.96 4.95
N SER A 319 11.42 4.29 5.16
CA SER A 319 12.33 4.88 6.14
C SER A 319 12.03 4.39 7.56
N GLY A 320 10.75 4.08 7.80
CA GLY A 320 10.13 3.42 8.96
C GLY A 320 10.78 2.11 9.38
N LEU A 321 11.12 1.28 8.39
CA LEU A 321 11.35 -0.15 8.56
C LEU A 321 12.63 -0.45 9.31
N ALA A 322 13.70 0.32 9.11
CA ALA A 322 14.95 0.11 9.83
C ALA A 322 14.77 0.22 11.36
N ARG A 323 13.93 1.18 11.81
CA ARG A 323 13.62 1.37 13.23
C ARG A 323 12.75 0.25 13.76
N PHE A 324 11.76 -0.18 12.98
CA PHE A 324 10.92 -1.34 13.29
C PHE A 324 11.73 -2.63 13.48
N LEU A 325 12.64 -2.93 12.54
CA LEU A 325 13.48 -4.13 12.62
C LEU A 325 14.46 -4.06 13.80
N GLN A 326 14.97 -2.87 14.14
CA GLN A 326 15.82 -2.70 15.32
C GLN A 326 15.05 -2.94 16.63
N LEU A 327 13.81 -2.48 16.73
CA LEU A 327 12.92 -2.77 17.86
C LEU A 327 12.71 -4.28 18.01
N HIS A 328 12.44 -4.99 16.91
CA HIS A 328 12.28 -6.45 16.93
C HIS A 328 13.55 -7.24 17.20
N ARG A 329 14.70 -6.71 16.84
CA ARG A 329 15.99 -7.27 17.24
C ARG A 329 16.20 -7.17 18.75
N THR A 330 15.77 -6.06 19.34
CA THR A 330 15.82 -5.82 20.79
C THR A 330 14.90 -6.77 21.55
N PHE A 331 13.67 -6.95 21.04
CA PHE A 331 12.73 -7.93 21.59
C PHE A 331 13.21 -9.38 21.42
N GLY A 332 14.04 -9.65 20.41
CA GLY A 332 14.50 -10.99 20.07
C GLY A 332 13.61 -11.76 19.10
N THR A 333 12.71 -11.07 18.37
CA THR A 333 11.96 -11.69 17.25
C THR A 333 12.91 -12.12 16.14
N ILE A 334 13.92 -11.30 15.89
CA ILE A 334 14.95 -11.53 14.86
C ILE A 334 16.34 -11.41 15.49
N ALA A 335 17.26 -12.27 15.06
CA ALA A 335 18.67 -12.18 15.46
C ALA A 335 19.46 -11.21 14.56
N ASP A 336 19.11 -11.19 13.27
CA ASP A 336 19.77 -10.41 12.22
C ASP A 336 18.73 -9.77 11.31
N VAL A 337 18.88 -8.47 11.06
CA VAL A 337 18.04 -7.68 10.15
C VAL A 337 18.19 -8.20 8.71
N ALA A 338 19.37 -8.69 8.34
CA ALA A 338 19.62 -9.22 7.00
C ALA A 338 18.86 -10.53 6.70
N ALA A 339 18.34 -11.20 7.72
CA ALA A 339 17.51 -12.40 7.56
C ALA A 339 16.05 -12.08 7.20
N VAL A 340 15.66 -10.80 7.26
CA VAL A 340 14.31 -10.35 6.95
C VAL A 340 14.23 -9.89 5.51
N ASP A 341 13.35 -10.50 4.74
CA ASP A 341 12.93 -9.98 3.45
C ASP A 341 11.97 -8.81 3.69
N GLN A 342 12.46 -7.58 3.50
CA GLN A 342 11.68 -6.37 3.74
C GLN A 342 10.65 -6.11 2.64
N THR A 343 10.93 -6.56 1.41
CA THR A 343 9.94 -6.54 0.31
C THR A 343 8.72 -7.39 0.64
N ARG A 344 8.93 -8.31 1.60
CA ARG A 344 8.08 -9.19 2.40
C ARG A 344 6.94 -8.63 3.24
N LEU A 345 7.09 -7.39 3.70
CA LEU A 345 6.41 -6.93 4.92
C LEU A 345 5.10 -6.18 4.63
N TYR A 346 5.03 -5.54 3.48
CA TYR A 346 3.90 -4.71 3.10
C TYR A 346 3.74 -4.68 1.58
N ASP A 347 2.62 -4.11 1.13
CA ASP A 347 2.35 -3.84 -0.28
C ASP A 347 1.59 -2.51 -0.42
N ASN A 348 2.31 -1.44 -0.79
CA ASN A 348 1.73 -0.10 -0.94
C ASN A 348 0.87 0.07 -2.19
N GLN A 349 0.92 -0.87 -3.15
CA GLN A 349 0.25 -0.73 -4.44
C GLN A 349 -1.27 -0.54 -4.29
N PHE A 350 -1.86 -1.17 -3.29
CA PHE A 350 -3.29 -1.06 -3.00
C PHE A 350 -3.68 0.35 -2.53
N VAL A 351 -2.86 0.97 -1.66
CA VAL A 351 -3.10 2.33 -1.17
C VAL A 351 -2.84 3.36 -2.26
N GLU A 352 -1.78 3.18 -3.05
CA GLU A 352 -1.45 4.04 -4.19
C GLU A 352 -2.60 4.07 -5.20
N THR A 353 -3.14 2.90 -5.56
CA THR A 353 -4.33 2.78 -6.43
C THR A 353 -5.50 3.55 -5.87
N SER A 354 -5.81 3.32 -4.59
CA SER A 354 -6.97 3.93 -3.95
C SER A 354 -6.88 5.45 -3.84
N LEU A 355 -5.72 5.98 -3.40
CA LEU A 355 -5.54 7.43 -3.25
C LEU A 355 -5.73 8.17 -4.56
N ALA A 356 -5.30 7.55 -5.65
CA ALA A 356 -5.44 8.15 -6.96
C ALA A 356 -6.90 8.09 -7.47
N GLU A 357 -7.67 7.04 -7.15
CA GLU A 357 -9.13 7.02 -7.35
C GLU A 357 -9.86 8.12 -6.56
N GLN A 358 -9.49 8.35 -5.30
CA GLN A 358 -10.17 9.30 -4.41
C GLN A 358 -9.98 10.77 -4.79
N GLN A 359 -8.90 11.11 -5.50
CA GLN A 359 -8.59 12.51 -5.86
C GLN A 359 -9.33 13.00 -7.12
N GLY A 360 -10.24 12.21 -7.68
CA GLY A 360 -10.96 12.56 -8.92
C GLY A 360 -10.04 12.65 -10.14
N ALA A 361 -8.78 12.23 -9.99
CA ALA A 361 -7.98 11.77 -11.10
C ALA A 361 -8.66 10.51 -11.63
N THR A 362 -8.67 10.34 -12.96
CA THR A 362 -8.83 8.99 -13.52
C THR A 362 -7.85 8.10 -12.75
N PRO A 363 -8.28 6.94 -12.20
CA PRO A 363 -7.34 6.04 -11.55
C PRO A 363 -6.12 5.88 -12.45
N PRO A 364 -4.91 5.76 -11.90
CA PRO A 364 -3.88 4.99 -12.56
C PRO A 364 -4.51 3.61 -12.64
N VAL A 365 -5.20 3.37 -13.76
CA VAL A 365 -5.16 2.07 -14.40
C VAL A 365 -3.67 1.77 -14.36
N GLU A 366 -3.20 0.91 -13.44
CA GLU A 366 -1.81 0.44 -13.27
C GLU A 366 -1.08 0.71 -11.92
N ALA A 367 -1.50 0.14 -10.78
CA ALA A 367 -0.51 -0.21 -9.74
C ALA A 367 0.23 -1.53 -10.04
N ALA A 368 -0.05 -2.14 -11.19
CA ALA A 368 0.88 -3.06 -11.85
C ALA A 368 2.15 -2.33 -12.39
N MET A 369 2.21 -0.98 -12.37
CA MET A 369 3.24 -0.20 -13.07
C MET A 369 4.50 0.25 -12.33
N GLY A 370 4.86 -0.47 -11.28
CA GLY A 370 6.29 -0.67 -11.03
C GLY A 370 7.00 -1.44 -12.16
N THR A 371 6.25 -1.98 -13.15
CA THR A 371 6.77 -2.87 -14.20
C THR A 371 6.16 -2.70 -15.60
N GLN A 372 5.21 -1.78 -15.83
CA GLN A 372 4.54 -1.61 -17.13
C GLN A 372 4.63 -0.14 -17.60
N LEU A 373 4.33 0.10 -18.88
CA LEU A 373 4.31 1.40 -19.54
C LEU A 373 2.94 1.59 -20.21
N THR A 374 2.20 2.64 -19.87
CA THR A 374 0.95 2.99 -20.54
C THR A 374 1.23 3.66 -21.86
N LEU A 375 0.58 3.22 -22.92
CA LEU A 375 0.58 3.89 -24.21
C LEU A 375 -0.85 4.32 -24.53
N SER A 376 -1.06 5.59 -24.90
CA SER A 376 -2.40 6.15 -25.13
C SER A 376 -2.43 7.07 -26.34
N ASN A 377 -3.61 7.26 -26.92
CA ASN A 377 -3.88 8.26 -27.97
C ASN A 377 -4.88 9.34 -27.54
N GLY A 378 -5.09 9.47 -26.22
CA GLY A 378 -6.06 10.39 -25.62
C GLY A 378 -7.52 9.91 -25.69
N LYS A 379 -7.81 8.77 -26.32
CA LYS A 379 -9.14 8.13 -26.33
C LYS A 379 -9.10 6.70 -25.82
N GLU A 380 -8.07 5.97 -26.20
CA GLU A 380 -7.82 4.58 -25.85
C GLU A 380 -6.42 4.49 -25.25
N SER A 381 -6.25 3.57 -24.29
CA SER A 381 -4.98 3.33 -23.60
C SER A 381 -4.76 1.84 -23.43
N GLU A 382 -3.50 1.41 -23.53
CA GLU A 382 -3.07 0.03 -23.27
C GLU A 382 -1.79 0.05 -22.43
N SER A 383 -1.73 -0.87 -21.46
CA SER A 383 -0.65 -1.03 -20.50
C SER A 383 0.21 -2.22 -20.89
N PHE A 384 1.53 -2.04 -20.97
CA PHE A 384 2.43 -3.13 -21.37
C PHE A 384 3.50 -3.38 -20.33
N SER A 385 3.53 -4.57 -19.73
CA SER A 385 4.63 -4.98 -18.87
C SER A 385 5.95 -5.01 -19.63
N LEU A 386 7.07 -4.91 -18.91
CA LEU A 386 8.40 -5.05 -19.52
C LEU A 386 8.51 -6.35 -20.32
N ALA A 387 7.98 -7.46 -19.81
CA ALA A 387 8.02 -8.75 -20.50
C ALA A 387 7.21 -8.73 -21.82
N GLU A 388 6.05 -8.08 -21.83
CA GLU A 388 5.22 -7.93 -23.04
C GLU A 388 5.89 -7.02 -24.06
N LEU A 389 6.51 -5.92 -23.63
CA LEU A 389 7.31 -5.06 -24.50
C LEU A 389 8.52 -5.81 -25.05
N GLN A 390 9.24 -6.59 -24.24
CA GLN A 390 10.36 -7.42 -24.69
C GLN A 390 9.94 -8.52 -25.68
N ALA A 391 8.72 -9.02 -25.58
CA ALA A 391 8.18 -9.99 -26.52
C ALA A 391 7.73 -9.35 -27.85
N LYS A 392 7.32 -8.07 -27.82
CA LYS A 392 6.79 -7.34 -28.99
C LYS A 392 7.84 -6.50 -29.71
N LEU A 393 8.86 -6.01 -29.01
CA LEU A 393 9.82 -5.02 -29.51
C LEU A 393 11.26 -5.55 -29.48
N PRO A 394 12.11 -5.14 -30.43
CA PRO A 394 13.53 -5.47 -30.38
C PRO A 394 14.23 -4.74 -29.23
N VAL A 395 14.90 -5.51 -28.36
CA VAL A 395 15.79 -4.96 -27.34
C VAL A 395 17.11 -4.50 -27.98
N SER A 396 17.48 -3.25 -27.71
CA SER A 396 18.74 -2.65 -28.15
C SER A 396 19.63 -2.35 -26.94
N THR A 397 20.94 -2.38 -27.14
CA THR A 397 21.90 -1.80 -26.17
C THR A 397 22.31 -0.42 -26.67
N VAL A 398 22.23 0.58 -25.82
CA VAL A 398 22.61 1.96 -26.15
C VAL A 398 23.57 2.50 -25.10
N THR A 399 24.64 3.17 -25.55
CA THR A 399 25.53 3.93 -24.66
C THR A 399 25.30 5.42 -24.91
N VAL A 400 24.93 6.15 -23.87
CA VAL A 400 24.58 7.58 -23.91
C VAL A 400 25.39 8.35 -22.87
N ALA A 401 25.68 9.62 -23.13
CA ALA A 401 26.20 10.52 -22.11
C ALA A 401 25.03 10.96 -21.22
N ASP A 402 24.95 10.37 -20.03
CA ASP A 402 23.81 10.51 -19.14
C ASP A 402 23.84 11.82 -18.38
N GLU A 403 22.78 12.62 -18.53
CA GLU A 403 22.68 13.94 -17.90
C GLU A 403 22.48 13.85 -16.38
N VAL A 404 21.91 12.76 -15.86
CA VAL A 404 21.67 12.57 -14.42
C VAL A 404 22.91 12.05 -13.70
N TYR A 405 23.64 11.11 -14.33
CA TYR A 405 24.86 10.53 -13.73
C TYR A 405 26.15 11.27 -14.13
N ASP A 406 26.06 12.23 -15.04
CA ASP A 406 27.18 12.99 -15.61
C ASP A 406 28.33 12.12 -16.13
N ARG A 407 27.97 11.00 -16.78
CA ARG A 407 28.94 10.08 -17.40
C ARG A 407 28.30 9.22 -18.47
N LEU A 408 29.13 8.52 -19.25
CA LEU A 408 28.62 7.50 -20.16
C LEU A 408 27.97 6.37 -19.37
N LYS A 409 26.74 6.03 -19.74
CA LYS A 409 25.97 4.90 -19.21
C LYS A 409 25.52 4.03 -20.36
N THR A 410 25.46 2.72 -20.12
CA THR A 410 25.02 1.73 -21.10
C THR A 410 23.75 1.05 -20.63
N TYR A 411 22.71 1.10 -21.45
CA TYR A 411 21.38 0.61 -21.12
C TYR A 411 20.90 -0.47 -22.09
N GLU A 412 20.11 -1.42 -21.59
CA GLU A 412 19.17 -2.20 -22.40
C GLU A 412 17.88 -1.38 -22.53
N ALA A 413 17.42 -1.18 -23.77
CA ALA A 413 16.36 -0.24 -24.10
C ALA A 413 15.56 -0.65 -25.34
N PHE A 414 14.33 -0.15 -25.45
CA PHE A 414 13.58 -0.14 -26.71
C PHE A 414 13.87 1.16 -27.47
N ARG A 415 14.00 1.09 -28.79
CA ARG A 415 14.01 2.32 -29.59
C ARG A 415 12.61 2.92 -29.59
N LEU A 416 12.54 4.23 -29.38
CA LEU A 416 11.26 4.93 -29.35
C LEU A 416 10.50 4.76 -30.68
N THR A 417 11.20 4.81 -31.82
CA THR A 417 10.58 4.55 -33.13
C THR A 417 10.01 3.14 -33.27
N ASP A 418 10.67 2.13 -32.70
CA ASP A 418 10.16 0.75 -32.74
C ASP A 418 8.86 0.64 -31.92
N LEU A 419 8.78 1.36 -30.79
CA LEU A 419 7.56 1.45 -29.98
C LEU A 419 6.41 2.16 -30.73
N LEU A 420 6.71 3.24 -31.47
CA LEU A 420 5.72 3.93 -32.32
C LEU A 420 5.23 3.06 -33.48
N ASP A 421 6.12 2.29 -34.10
CA ASP A 421 5.81 1.47 -35.27
C ASP A 421 5.04 0.18 -34.95
N HIS A 422 5.08 -0.30 -33.70
CA HIS A 422 4.48 -1.59 -33.31
C HIS A 422 3.25 -1.46 -32.42
N VAL A 423 2.93 -0.27 -31.92
CA VAL A 423 1.79 -0.03 -31.03
C VAL A 423 0.72 0.77 -31.79
N GLU A 424 -0.37 0.09 -32.17
CA GLU A 424 -1.43 0.65 -33.03
C GLU A 424 -2.01 1.97 -32.48
N LEU A 425 -2.12 2.11 -31.15
CA LEU A 425 -2.60 3.33 -30.51
C LEU A 425 -1.78 4.57 -30.92
N LEU A 426 -0.47 4.42 -31.02
CA LEU A 426 0.48 5.50 -31.32
C LEU A 426 0.64 5.76 -32.83
N GLN A 427 -0.08 5.03 -33.67
CA GLN A 427 -0.13 5.24 -35.14
C GLN A 427 -1.30 6.12 -35.58
N THR A 428 -2.16 6.53 -34.64
CA THR A 428 -3.29 7.43 -34.92
C THR A 428 -2.83 8.87 -35.20
N PRO A 429 -3.67 9.75 -35.78
CA PRO A 429 -3.28 11.13 -36.02
C PRO A 429 -3.13 11.92 -34.70
N GLY A 430 -1.92 12.42 -34.41
CA GLY A 430 -1.63 13.35 -33.32
C GLY A 430 -0.34 14.12 -33.62
N ASP A 431 -0.14 15.28 -32.99
CA ASP A 431 0.96 16.19 -33.30
C ASP A 431 2.12 16.10 -32.31
N MET A 432 1.88 15.62 -31.09
CA MET A 432 2.89 15.51 -30.05
C MET A 432 2.82 14.23 -29.22
N LEU A 433 3.99 13.76 -28.81
CA LEU A 433 4.14 12.74 -27.78
C LEU A 433 4.36 13.42 -26.42
N LEU A 434 3.48 13.12 -25.47
CA LEU A 434 3.57 13.47 -24.07
C LEU A 434 4.16 12.29 -23.31
N PHE A 435 5.28 12.51 -22.64
CA PHE A 435 5.94 11.55 -21.77
C PHE A 435 5.69 11.97 -20.32
N GLN A 436 5.11 11.08 -19.51
CA GLN A 436 4.76 11.36 -18.12
C GLN A 436 5.59 10.51 -17.18
N ALA A 437 6.23 11.17 -16.21
CA ALA A 437 6.95 10.51 -15.12
C ALA A 437 6.05 10.31 -13.89
N ALA A 438 6.44 9.36 -13.03
CA ALA A 438 5.74 9.04 -11.80
C ALA A 438 5.62 10.21 -10.81
N ASP A 439 6.52 11.19 -10.86
CA ASP A 439 6.50 12.39 -10.01
C ASP A 439 5.68 13.55 -10.61
N GLY A 440 5.00 13.30 -11.73
CA GLY A 440 4.17 14.29 -12.41
C GLY A 440 4.94 15.27 -13.30
N TYR A 441 6.23 15.00 -13.55
CA TYR A 441 7.00 15.69 -14.59
C TYR A 441 6.54 15.25 -15.98
N GLU A 442 6.37 16.22 -16.89
CA GLU A 442 5.86 15.97 -18.24
C GLU A 442 6.80 16.52 -19.32
N ILE A 443 7.15 15.70 -20.32
CA ILE A 443 7.89 16.15 -21.51
C ILE A 443 6.97 16.07 -22.72
N ARG A 444 6.97 17.09 -23.57
CA ARG A 444 6.25 17.11 -24.84
C ARG A 444 7.23 17.24 -25.99
N ILE A 445 7.11 16.38 -26.98
CA ILE A 445 7.96 16.38 -28.17
C ILE A 445 7.08 16.24 -29.40
N GLU A 446 7.31 17.07 -30.41
CA GLU A 446 6.62 16.97 -31.70
C GLU A 446 6.83 15.58 -32.31
N MET A 447 5.74 14.91 -32.70
CA MET A 447 5.79 13.57 -33.30
C MET A 447 6.71 13.55 -34.53
N ALA A 448 6.66 14.61 -35.35
CA ALA A 448 7.51 14.77 -36.52
C ALA A 448 9.01 14.85 -36.16
N ALA A 449 9.38 15.38 -35.00
CA ALA A 449 10.77 15.43 -34.53
C ALA A 449 11.25 14.04 -34.09
N VAL A 450 10.39 13.27 -33.41
CA VAL A 450 10.70 11.87 -33.03
C VAL A 450 10.85 10.98 -34.27
N GLN A 451 9.98 11.14 -35.26
CA GLN A 451 10.04 10.40 -36.53
C GLN A 451 11.28 10.72 -37.38
N GLN A 452 11.85 11.92 -37.25
CA GLN A 452 13.14 12.26 -37.88
C GLN A 452 14.29 11.42 -37.29
N ASN A 453 14.12 10.89 -36.08
CA ASN A 453 15.03 9.97 -35.41
C ASN A 453 16.46 10.53 -35.27
N GLN A 454 16.57 11.84 -35.00
CA GLN A 454 17.82 12.57 -34.75
C GLN A 454 17.57 13.73 -33.76
N PRO A 455 18.00 13.63 -32.48
CA PRO A 455 18.61 12.48 -31.81
C PRO A 455 17.69 11.25 -31.77
N ARG A 456 18.24 10.04 -31.62
CA ARG A 456 17.42 8.83 -31.49
C ARG A 456 17.00 8.68 -30.03
N GLY A 457 15.68 8.52 -29.83
CA GLY A 457 15.10 8.28 -28.50
C GLY A 457 15.07 6.81 -28.14
N PHE A 458 15.29 6.52 -26.86
CA PHE A 458 15.24 5.18 -26.30
C PHE A 458 14.48 5.18 -24.98
N VAL A 459 13.70 4.13 -24.75
CA VAL A 459 13.07 3.83 -23.46
C VAL A 459 13.90 2.72 -22.82
N ALA A 460 14.85 3.10 -21.98
CA ALA A 460 15.72 2.20 -21.24
C ALA A 460 14.96 1.53 -20.10
N PHE A 461 15.19 0.24 -19.89
CA PHE A 461 14.56 -0.53 -18.81
C PHE A 461 15.56 -1.21 -17.88
N ARG A 462 16.86 -1.13 -18.21
CA ARG A 462 17.92 -1.68 -17.37
C ARG A 462 19.26 -1.00 -17.65
N ASP A 463 19.98 -0.70 -16.59
CA ASP A 463 21.40 -0.36 -16.58
C ASP A 463 22.25 -1.64 -16.63
N VAL A 464 23.07 -1.77 -17.67
CA VAL A 464 23.90 -2.95 -17.91
C VAL A 464 25.01 -3.07 -16.86
N GLU A 465 25.45 -1.95 -16.29
CA GLU A 465 26.56 -1.89 -15.35
C GLU A 465 26.12 -2.07 -13.89
N ALA A 466 24.83 -1.92 -13.60
CA ALA A 466 24.28 -2.05 -12.26
C ALA A 466 23.90 -3.49 -11.92
N ALA A 467 24.46 -4.01 -10.81
CA ALA A 467 24.17 -5.37 -10.35
C ALA A 467 22.68 -5.59 -9.99
N ALA A 468 21.98 -4.53 -9.56
CA ALA A 468 20.57 -4.54 -9.18
C ALA A 468 19.63 -4.03 -10.29
N GLY A 469 20.11 -3.93 -11.54
CA GLY A 469 19.31 -3.50 -12.69
C GLY A 469 19.24 -1.97 -12.89
N TRP A 470 19.39 -1.18 -11.83
CA TRP A 470 19.54 0.28 -11.92
C TRP A 470 20.54 0.80 -10.88
N GLU A 471 21.40 1.74 -11.29
CA GLU A 471 22.20 2.51 -10.35
C GLU A 471 21.30 3.56 -9.65
N PRO A 472 21.36 3.72 -8.32
CA PRO A 472 20.62 4.80 -7.66
C PRO A 472 21.32 6.16 -7.81
N PHE A 473 20.55 7.25 -7.82
CA PHE A 473 21.05 8.62 -7.83
C PHE A 473 20.27 9.51 -6.85
N PRO A 474 20.88 10.58 -6.31
CA PRO A 474 20.19 11.50 -5.41
C PRO A 474 19.22 12.42 -6.16
N LYS A 475 17.99 12.57 -5.66
CA LYS A 475 17.03 13.62 -6.06
C LYS A 475 16.55 14.36 -4.81
N GLY A 476 16.97 15.62 -4.67
CA GLY A 476 16.71 16.40 -3.45
C GLY A 476 17.32 15.74 -2.21
N LYS A 477 16.47 15.33 -1.25
CA LYS A 477 16.89 14.60 -0.04
C LYS A 477 16.75 13.08 -0.16
N ALA A 478 16.17 12.58 -1.25
CA ALA A 478 15.94 11.16 -1.47
C ALA A 478 17.03 10.55 -2.37
N THR A 479 17.16 9.23 -2.33
CA THR A 479 17.90 8.45 -3.32
C THR A 479 16.89 7.61 -4.08
N ILE A 480 16.85 7.79 -5.40
CA ILE A 480 15.87 7.13 -6.29
C ILE A 480 16.60 6.35 -7.38
N THR A 481 15.85 5.59 -8.18
CA THR A 481 16.37 4.93 -9.39
C THR A 481 15.53 5.34 -10.60
N PRO A 482 16.02 5.17 -11.83
CA PRO A 482 15.22 5.45 -13.03
C PRO A 482 14.08 4.47 -13.33
N ALA A 483 13.89 3.44 -12.51
CA ALA A 483 12.96 2.34 -12.78
C ALA A 483 11.47 2.76 -12.85
N PRO A 484 10.63 2.01 -13.59
CA PRO A 484 10.97 0.88 -14.45
C PRO A 484 11.54 1.30 -15.82
N PHE A 485 11.18 2.49 -16.30
CA PHE A 485 11.57 2.99 -17.61
C PHE A 485 12.21 4.37 -17.54
N TYR A 486 13.24 4.59 -18.37
CA TYR A 486 14.01 5.83 -18.44
C TYR A 486 14.13 6.30 -19.89
N LEU A 487 13.61 7.49 -20.18
CA LEU A 487 13.74 8.11 -21.49
C LEU A 487 15.13 8.73 -21.66
N VAL A 488 15.89 8.21 -22.61
CA VAL A 488 17.26 8.65 -22.92
C VAL A 488 17.43 8.93 -24.42
N TRP A 489 18.39 9.78 -24.78
CA TRP A 489 18.61 10.23 -26.15
C TRP A 489 20.07 10.03 -26.56
N ASP A 490 20.32 9.55 -27.77
CA ASP A 490 21.66 9.51 -28.32
C ASP A 490 22.01 10.77 -29.12
N GLY A 491 23.22 11.32 -28.93
CA GLY A 491 23.64 12.49 -29.69
C GLY A 491 23.32 13.85 -29.06
N THR A 492 22.91 13.92 -27.78
CA THR A 492 23.09 15.14 -26.99
C THR A 492 24.59 15.33 -26.74
N ALA A 493 25.29 16.02 -27.64
CA ALA A 493 26.72 16.28 -27.48
C ALA A 493 26.99 16.90 -26.09
N GLN A 494 27.80 16.25 -25.24
CA GLN A 494 28.36 16.89 -24.04
C GLN A 494 29.13 18.14 -24.47
N PRO A 495 29.01 19.30 -23.79
CA PRO A 495 30.05 20.31 -23.87
C PRO A 495 31.34 19.71 -23.32
N ALA A 496 32.47 20.03 -23.94
CA ALA A 496 33.76 19.38 -23.72
C ALA A 496 34.37 19.61 -22.31
N THR A 497 33.73 20.37 -21.42
CA THR A 497 34.28 20.70 -20.08
C THR A 497 33.21 20.92 -19.00
N ALA A 498 33.54 20.52 -17.77
CA ALA A 498 32.74 20.66 -16.55
C ALA A 498 32.35 22.10 -16.15
N ALA A 499 32.92 23.13 -16.79
CA ALA A 499 32.57 24.53 -16.54
C ALA A 499 31.23 24.95 -17.16
N ASP A 500 30.67 24.15 -18.08
CA ASP A 500 29.39 24.40 -18.74
C ASP A 500 28.21 23.62 -18.10
N ALA A 501 28.50 22.76 -17.11
CA ALA A 501 27.53 21.84 -16.48
C ALA A 501 26.75 22.46 -15.31
N GLU A 502 27.23 23.56 -14.73
CA GLU A 502 26.49 24.26 -13.67
C GLU A 502 25.38 25.12 -14.30
N ASN A 503 24.18 24.53 -14.35
CA ASN A 503 22.90 25.22 -14.54
C ASN A 503 22.56 25.64 -15.99
N THR A 504 22.65 24.72 -16.94
CA THR A 504 21.96 24.86 -18.22
C THR A 504 20.98 23.71 -18.42
N MET A 505 19.70 23.92 -18.11
CA MET A 505 18.69 23.36 -19.02
C MET A 505 19.14 23.79 -20.42
N ARG A 506 19.28 22.87 -21.37
CA ARG A 506 19.58 23.22 -22.77
C ARG A 506 18.41 24.04 -23.31
N VAL A 507 18.42 25.35 -23.06
CA VAL A 507 17.29 26.24 -23.33
C VAL A 507 16.99 26.19 -24.83
N GLY A 508 15.85 25.60 -25.19
CA GLY A 508 15.42 25.47 -26.59
C GLY A 508 15.67 24.11 -27.24
N GLU A 509 16.13 23.09 -26.51
CA GLU A 509 16.12 21.69 -26.99
C GLU A 509 14.96 20.92 -26.31
N PRO A 510 14.09 20.21 -27.08
CA PRO A 510 12.95 19.48 -26.52
C PRO A 510 13.35 18.18 -25.79
N TRP A 511 14.62 17.77 -25.90
CA TRP A 511 15.14 16.45 -25.56
C TRP A 511 15.54 16.31 -24.08
N SER A 512 14.59 16.48 -23.17
CA SER A 512 14.82 16.19 -21.75
C SER A 512 14.74 14.69 -21.46
N TRP A 513 15.44 14.29 -20.41
CA TRP A 513 15.46 12.92 -19.91
C TRP A 513 14.43 12.80 -18.79
N SER A 514 13.60 11.77 -18.85
CA SER A 514 12.53 11.51 -17.87
C SER A 514 12.72 10.11 -17.32
N TYR A 515 13.06 10.03 -16.04
CA TYR A 515 13.15 8.79 -15.28
C TYR A 515 11.80 8.44 -14.67
N GLN A 516 11.62 7.15 -14.31
CA GLN A 516 10.37 6.63 -13.78
C GLN A 516 9.20 6.93 -14.72
N LEU A 517 9.45 6.77 -16.03
CA LEU A 517 8.46 7.00 -17.08
C LEU A 517 7.32 5.98 -16.93
N THR A 518 6.11 6.50 -16.78
CA THR A 518 4.90 5.69 -16.62
C THR A 518 4.06 5.69 -17.89
N ALA A 519 3.94 6.82 -18.59
CA ALA A 519 3.08 6.88 -19.77
C ALA A 519 3.71 7.60 -20.96
N ILE A 520 3.31 7.17 -22.16
CA ILE A 520 3.51 7.89 -23.43
C ILE A 520 2.14 8.07 -24.09
N GLU A 521 1.69 9.32 -24.20
CA GLU A 521 0.42 9.68 -24.80
C GLU A 521 0.65 10.45 -26.11
N LEU A 522 0.05 9.99 -27.19
CA LEU A 522 -0.09 10.77 -28.41
C LEU A 522 -1.27 11.73 -28.25
N ILE A 523 -0.97 13.03 -28.29
CA ILE A 523 -1.94 14.09 -28.04
C ILE A 523 -2.07 15.03 -29.24
N ASP A 524 -3.21 15.73 -29.29
CA ASP A 524 -3.38 17.00 -29.98
C ASP A 524 -3.28 18.11 -28.92
N PHE A 525 -2.29 18.99 -29.05
CA PHE A 525 -2.03 19.98 -28.00
C PHE A 525 -3.22 20.90 -27.75
N ALA A 526 -3.88 21.39 -28.81
CA ALA A 526 -4.98 22.33 -28.70
C ALA A 526 -6.18 21.74 -27.95
N THR A 527 -6.40 20.43 -28.12
CA THR A 527 -7.47 19.69 -27.45
C THR A 527 -7.10 19.36 -26.00
N LYS A 528 -5.88 18.87 -25.75
CA LYS A 528 -5.43 18.46 -24.41
C LYS A 528 -5.26 19.66 -23.47
N TYR A 529 -4.78 20.79 -24.01
CA TYR A 529 -4.44 22.00 -23.28
C TYR A 529 -5.32 23.18 -23.73
N ASP A 530 -6.62 22.97 -23.81
CA ASP A 530 -7.62 23.93 -24.32
C ASP A 530 -7.69 25.26 -23.55
N ARG A 531 -7.26 25.29 -22.28
CA ARG A 531 -7.18 26.52 -21.45
C ARG A 531 -5.86 27.26 -21.60
N LEU A 532 -4.88 26.65 -22.27
CA LEU A 532 -3.58 27.24 -22.59
C LEU A 532 -3.47 27.62 -24.06
N TYR A 533 -4.12 26.85 -24.92
CA TYR A 533 -4.09 27.06 -26.34
C TYR A 533 -4.83 28.34 -26.71
N VAL A 534 -4.15 29.23 -27.43
CA VAL A 534 -4.73 30.47 -27.94
C VAL A 534 -5.00 30.29 -29.43
N PRO A 535 -6.26 30.11 -29.86
CA PRO A 535 -6.58 29.88 -31.26
C PRO A 535 -6.30 31.13 -32.11
N GLY A 536 -5.85 30.92 -33.35
CA GLY A 536 -5.68 31.98 -34.34
C GLY A 536 -4.36 32.75 -34.27
N ILE A 537 -3.35 32.24 -33.56
CA ILE A 537 -1.98 32.76 -33.62
C ILE A 537 -1.23 32.04 -34.76
N GLU A 538 -0.72 32.80 -35.73
CA GLU A 538 0.13 32.26 -36.80
C GLU A 538 1.42 31.64 -36.23
N ALA A 539 1.86 30.51 -36.78
CA ALA A 539 3.01 29.75 -36.28
C ALA A 539 4.34 30.53 -36.34
N ASP A 540 4.46 31.54 -37.20
CA ASP A 540 5.63 32.40 -37.34
C ASP A 540 5.55 33.67 -36.47
N ALA A 541 4.45 33.90 -35.75
CA ALA A 541 4.29 35.05 -34.90
C ALA A 541 5.23 34.98 -33.69
N THR A 542 5.80 36.12 -33.29
CA THR A 542 6.67 36.22 -32.10
C THR A 542 6.00 35.69 -30.83
N VAL A 543 4.69 35.87 -30.72
CA VAL A 543 3.90 35.38 -29.58
C VAL A 543 3.89 33.85 -29.54
N TYR A 544 3.76 33.18 -30.70
CA TYR A 544 3.81 31.73 -30.80
C TYR A 544 5.19 31.19 -30.42
N ALA A 545 6.27 31.87 -30.83
CA ALA A 545 7.63 31.50 -30.42
C ALA A 545 7.83 31.60 -28.90
N GLY A 546 7.22 32.60 -28.25
CA GLY A 546 7.22 32.73 -26.78
C GLY A 546 6.42 31.62 -26.10
N PHE A 547 5.23 31.33 -26.63
CA PHE A 547 4.37 30.25 -26.16
C PHE A 547 5.08 28.88 -26.23
N LYS A 548 5.70 28.56 -27.38
CA LYS A 548 6.47 27.33 -27.57
C LYS A 548 7.58 27.19 -26.53
N ARG A 549 8.34 28.25 -26.27
CA ARG A 549 9.38 28.23 -25.22
C ARG A 549 8.79 27.99 -23.83
N PHE A 550 7.65 28.58 -23.52
CA PHE A 550 6.98 28.37 -22.24
C PHE A 550 6.51 26.91 -22.07
N THR A 551 5.86 26.35 -23.08
CA THR A 551 5.39 24.95 -23.03
C THR A 551 6.55 23.95 -22.98
N GLU A 552 7.67 24.28 -23.61
CA GLU A 552 8.88 23.46 -23.62
C GLU A 552 9.70 23.58 -22.33
N ASN A 553 9.73 24.72 -21.63
CA ASN A 553 10.69 24.89 -20.52
C ASN A 553 10.03 25.01 -19.15
N CYS A 554 8.80 25.56 -19.08
CA CYS A 554 8.13 25.83 -17.81
C CYS A 554 7.03 24.80 -17.54
N LEU A 555 6.22 24.51 -18.56
CA LEU A 555 5.06 23.63 -18.43
C LEU A 555 5.45 22.16 -18.16
N ARG A 556 6.75 21.82 -18.23
CA ARG A 556 7.26 20.47 -17.93
C ARG A 556 7.14 20.13 -16.45
N CYS A 557 7.54 21.07 -15.59
CA CYS A 557 7.39 20.94 -14.14
C CYS A 557 6.09 21.57 -13.64
N HIS A 558 5.67 22.67 -14.26
CA HIS A 558 4.60 23.50 -13.74
C HIS A 558 3.30 23.34 -14.52
N SER A 559 2.20 23.67 -13.85
CA SER A 559 0.89 23.85 -14.46
C SER A 559 0.60 25.33 -14.67
N LEU A 560 -0.19 25.62 -15.70
CA LEU A 560 -0.86 26.90 -15.88
C LEU A 560 -2.35 26.61 -16.09
N ASN A 561 -3.24 27.28 -15.38
CA ASN A 561 -4.69 27.00 -15.45
C ASN A 561 -5.06 25.53 -15.17
N LEU A 562 -4.31 24.88 -14.28
CA LEU A 562 -4.43 23.46 -13.93
C LEU A 562 -4.11 22.51 -15.09
N GLN A 563 -3.32 22.97 -16.05
CA GLN A 563 -2.90 22.20 -17.23
C GLN A 563 -1.37 22.25 -17.34
N GLY A 564 -0.71 21.09 -17.40
CA GLY A 564 0.76 20.96 -17.43
C GLY A 564 1.28 20.02 -16.33
N GLY A 565 2.60 20.02 -16.12
CA GLY A 565 3.24 19.22 -15.08
C GLY A 565 2.86 19.65 -13.66
N VAL A 566 3.05 18.75 -12.69
CA VAL A 566 2.64 18.97 -11.30
C VAL A 566 3.80 18.87 -10.28
N GLU A 567 5.04 18.72 -10.76
CA GLU A 567 6.24 18.74 -9.92
C GLU A 567 6.45 20.13 -9.27
N GLY A 568 6.16 21.19 -10.01
CA GLY A 568 6.28 22.59 -9.61
C GLY A 568 4.92 23.26 -9.35
N PRO A 569 4.91 24.42 -8.67
CA PRO A 569 3.67 25.15 -8.36
C PRO A 569 2.92 25.60 -9.61
N GLU A 570 1.59 25.71 -9.50
CA GLU A 570 0.72 26.37 -10.50
C GLU A 570 1.15 27.83 -10.70
N LEU A 571 1.26 28.25 -11.98
CA LEU A 571 1.80 29.55 -12.36
C LEU A 571 0.74 30.65 -12.46
N ASN A 572 -0.54 30.30 -12.46
CA ASN A 572 -1.66 31.25 -12.39
C ASN A 572 -2.26 31.25 -10.98
N ILE A 573 -1.67 32.04 -10.07
CA ILE A 573 -2.16 32.25 -8.69
C ILE A 573 -3.01 33.51 -8.60
#